data_AF-A0A329RD85-F1
#
_entry.id   AF-A0A329RD85-F1
#
_cell.length_a   1.000
_cell.length_b   1.000
_cell.length_c   1.000
_cell.angle_alpha   90.00
_cell.angle_beta   90.00
_cell.angle_gamma   90.00
#
_symmetry.space_group_name_H-M   'P 1'
#
loop_
_entity.id
_entity.type
_entity.pdbx_description
1 polymer ?
#
loop_
_entity_poly.entity_id
_entity_poly.type
_entity_poly.pdbx_seq_one_letter_code
_entity_poly.pdbx_strand_id
1 'polypeptide(L)' 'MEDDGIVAELKYEITAENEGIDVSARKFWLFLVNKNGHWLWGLTQKQWISMSTDMSKVLTT' A
#
# COMPACT_ATOMS: atom_id res chain seq x y z
N MET A 1 -14.70 11.29 29.37
CA MET A 1 -14.32 9.87 29.25
C MET A 1 -13.45 9.78 28.02
N GLU A 2 -12.23 9.30 28.21
CA GLU A 2 -11.19 9.20 27.19
C GLU A 2 -11.73 8.42 25.98
N ASP A 3 -11.76 9.07 24.83
CA ASP A 3 -11.87 8.38 23.55
C ASP A 3 -10.50 7.78 23.27
N ASP A 4 -10.21 6.65 23.92
CA ASP A 4 -9.05 5.82 23.63
C ASP A 4 -9.15 5.36 22.18
N GLY A 5 -8.49 6.09 21.29
CA GLY A 5 -8.42 5.76 19.88
C GLY A 5 -7.43 4.61 19.66
N ILE A 6 -7.89 3.54 19.03
CA ILE A 6 -7.03 2.45 18.57
C ILE A 6 -6.43 2.88 17.23
N VAL A 7 -5.13 2.65 17.07
CA VAL A 7 -4.45 2.86 15.81
C VAL A 7 -4.63 1.61 14.94
N ALA A 8 -5.36 1.74 13.83
CA ALA A 8 -5.55 0.70 12.83
C ALA A 8 -4.61 0.91 11.65
N GLU A 9 -4.04 -0.19 11.15
CA GLU A 9 -3.10 -0.20 10.03
C GLU A 9 -3.70 -0.96 8.85
N LEU A 10 -3.72 -0.33 7.67
CA LEU A 10 -4.10 -0.98 6.41
C LEU A 10 -2.91 -0.98 5.45
N LYS A 11 -2.48 -2.17 5.06
CA LYS A 11 -1.41 -2.41 4.08
C LYS A 11 -1.97 -3.13 2.87
N TYR A 12 -1.68 -2.64 1.68
CA TYR A 12 -1.92 -3.39 0.45
C TYR A 12 -0.73 -3.32 -0.49
N GLU A 13 -0.56 -4.39 -1.26
CA GLU A 13 0.44 -4.54 -2.31
C GLU A 13 -0.25 -5.04 -3.58
N ILE A 14 0.02 -4.36 -4.69
CA ILE A 14 -0.46 -4.75 -6.01
C ILE A 14 0.77 -4.96 -6.88
N THR A 15 0.85 -6.12 -7.52
CA THR A 15 1.88 -6.45 -8.51
C THR A 15 1.22 -6.68 -9.86
N ALA A 16 1.86 -6.18 -10.92
CA ALA A 16 1.49 -6.45 -12.30
C ALA A 16 2.75 -6.82 -13.06
N GLU A 17 2.70 -7.95 -13.77
CA GLU A 17 3.79 -8.44 -14.61
C GLU A 17 3.30 -8.42 -16.06
N ASN A 18 4.08 -7.83 -16.95
CA ASN A 18 3.83 -7.87 -18.38
C ASN A 18 5.15 -7.94 -19.14
N GLU A 19 5.39 -9.05 -19.85
CA GLU A 19 6.49 -9.24 -20.84
C GLU A 19 7.81 -8.54 -20.47
N GLY A 20 8.35 -8.84 -19.30
CA GLY A 20 9.64 -8.29 -18.84
C GLY A 20 9.54 -6.93 -18.13
N ILE A 21 8.34 -6.45 -17.82
CA ILE A 21 8.11 -5.28 -16.97
C ILE A 21 7.33 -5.75 -15.73
N ASP A 22 7.95 -5.55 -14.57
CA ASP A 22 7.34 -5.79 -13.27
C ASP A 22 7.05 -4.45 -12.61
N VAL A 23 5.79 -4.21 -12.27
CA VAL A 23 5.36 -3.02 -11.52
C VAL A 23 4.78 -3.48 -10.19
N SER A 24 5.25 -2.89 -9.10
CA SER A 24 4.69 -3.11 -7.77
C SER A 24 4.33 -1.79 -7.10
N ALA A 25 3.12 -1.71 -6.55
CA ALA A 25 2.67 -0.60 -5.74
C ALA A 25 2.34 -1.07 -4.33
N ARG A 26 2.95 -0.46 -3.33
CA ARG A 26 2.63 -0.66 -1.91
C ARG A 26 1.99 0.59 -1.36
N LYS A 27 0.90 0.44 -0.61
CA LYS A 27 0.30 1.54 0.13
C LYS A 27 0.04 1.17 1.57
N PHE A 28 0.26 2.15 2.42
CA PHE A 28 0.11 2.07 3.84
C PHE A 28 -0.81 3.20 4.30
N TRP A 29 -1.78 2.86 5.13
CA TRP A 29 -2.62 3.81 5.83
C TRP A 29 -2.63 3.54 7.32
N LEU A 30 -2.55 4.62 8.08
CA LEU A 30 -2.76 4.62 9.52
C LEU A 30 -4.04 5.38 9.84
N PHE A 31 -4.92 4.79 10.64
CA PHE A 31 -6.19 5.39 11.02
C PHE A 31 -6.35 5.38 12.53
N LEU A 32 -7.00 6.42 13.05
CA LEU A 32 -7.52 6.40 14.40
C LEU A 32 -8.97 5.91 14.36
N VAL A 33 -9.26 4.88 15.14
CA VAL A 33 -10.59 4.28 15.22
C VAL A 33 -11.01 4.31 16.69
N ASN A 34 -12.27 4.67 16.98
CA ASN A 34 -12.75 4.58 18.35
C ASN A 34 -12.99 3.12 18.76
N LYS A 35 -13.20 2.89 20.05
CA LYS A 35 -13.53 1.57 20.61
C LYS A 35 -14.75 0.86 20.01
N ASN A 36 -15.62 1.59 19.31
CA ASN A 36 -16.81 1.05 18.64
C ASN A 36 -16.55 0.71 17.16
N GLY A 37 -15.31 0.84 16.68
CA GLY A 37 -14.95 0.56 15.29
C GLY A 37 -15.26 1.70 14.31
N HIS A 38 -15.61 2.89 14.79
CA HIS A 38 -15.84 4.04 13.92
C HIS A 38 -14.54 4.79 13.63
N TRP A 39 -14.35 5.11 12.36
CA TRP A 39 -13.23 5.88 11.85
C TRP A 39 -13.32 7.29 12.39
N LEU A 40 -12.26 7.70 13.09
CA LEU A 40 -12.14 9.06 13.57
C LEU A 40 -11.41 9.88 12.49
N TRP A 41 -10.17 9.54 12.16
CA TRP A 41 -9.31 10.33 11.24
C TRP A 41 -8.27 9.44 10.53
N GLY A 42 -7.85 9.83 9.32
CA GLY A 42 -6.68 9.24 8.64
C GLY A 42 -5.40 9.96 9.07
N LEU A 43 -4.50 9.25 9.74
CA LEU A 43 -3.31 9.83 10.38
C LEU A 43 -2.12 9.96 9.42
N THR A 44 -1.91 9.01 8.51
CA THR A 44 -0.82 9.06 7.52
C THR A 44 -1.09 8.12 6.35
N GLN A 45 -0.80 8.58 5.13
CA GLN A 45 -0.71 7.78 3.92
C GLN A 45 0.74 7.73 3.46
N LYS A 46 1.27 6.52 3.21
CA LYS A 46 2.52 6.37 2.46
C LYS A 46 2.29 5.45 1.27
N GLN A 47 2.92 5.78 0.15
CA GLN A 47 2.80 5.03 -1.10
C GLN A 47 4.18 4.90 -1.72
N TRP A 48 4.50 3.70 -2.18
CA TRP A 48 5.71 3.39 -2.93
C TRP A 48 5.30 2.71 -4.22
N ILE A 49 5.86 3.17 -5.32
CA ILE A 49 5.73 2.53 -6.62
C ILE A 49 7.15 2.20 -7.06
N SER A 50 7.38 0.94 -7.39
CA SER A 50 8.60 0.49 -8.04
C SER A 50 8.25 -0.19 -9.35
N MET A 51 9.12 0.03 -10.33
CA MET A 51 9.04 -0.57 -11.65
C MET A 51 10.43 -1.09 -11.98
N SER A 52 10.50 -2.34 -12.43
CA SER A 52 11.72 -2.95 -12.94
C SER A 52 11.46 -3.53 -14.31
N THR A 53 12.49 -3.51 -15.16
CA THR A 53 12.43 -4.11 -16.49
C THR A 53 13.54 -5.16 -16.58
N ASP A 54 13.14 -6.37 -16.92
CA ASP A 54 14.02 -7.48 -17.26
C ASP A 54 14.36 -7.42 -18.76
N MET A 55 15.48 -6.76 -19.06
CA MET A 55 16.00 -6.62 -20.43
C MET A 55 16.30 -7.96 -21.11
N SER A 56 16.46 -9.06 -20.37
CA SER A 56 16.72 -10.38 -20.96
C SER A 56 15.50 -10.95 -21.69
N LYS A 57 14.28 -10.54 -21.30
CA LYS A 57 13.02 -10.95 -21.91
C LYS A 57 12.58 -10.02 -23.05
N VAL A 58 13.09 -8.80 -23.08
CA VAL A 58 12.76 -7.78 -24.10
C VAL A 58 13.58 -7.98 -25.39
N LEU A 59 14.79 -8.54 -25.29
CA LEU A 59 15.75 -8.65 -26.40
C LEU A 59 15.66 -9.95 -27.22
N THR A 60 14.70 -10.83 -26.92
CA THR A 60 14.56 -12.14 -27.59
C THR A 60 13.65 -12.14 -28.83
N THR A 61 13.37 -10.98 -29.44
CA THR A 61 12.50 -10.87 -30.63
C THR A 61 13.30 -10.52 -31.88
#